data_AF-U1P989-F1
#
_entry.id   AF-U1P989-F1
#
_cell.length_a   1.000
_cell.length_b   1.000
_cell.length_c   1.000
_cell.angle_alpha   90.00
_cell.angle_beta   90.00
_cell.angle_gamma   90.00
#
_symmetry.space_group_name_H-M   'P 1'
#
loop_
_entity.id
_entity.type
_entity.pdbx_description
1 polymer ?
#
loop_
_entity_poly.entity_id
_entity_poly.type
_entity_poly.pdbx_seq_one_letter_code
_entity_poly.pdbx_strand_id
1 'polypeptide(L)' 'MRVAEAVDAGGVRINGAPSHGLGDIPFGGNDGSGINREGVHATIEQMLRKKSIIL' A
#
# COMPACT_ATOMS: atom_id res chain seq x y z
N MET A 1 -20.58 0.46 2.94
CA MET A 1 -19.16 0.85 2.83
C MET A 1 -18.80 2.09 3.66
N ARG A 2 -19.75 3.01 3.94
CA ARG A 2 -19.60 4.21 4.79
C ARG A 2 -18.51 4.19 5.89
N VAL A 3 -18.46 3.17 6.76
CA VAL A 3 -17.45 3.12 7.83
C VAL A 3 -16.05 2.85 7.28
N ALA A 4 -15.90 1.92 6.35
CA ALA A 4 -14.61 1.63 5.72
C ALA A 4 -14.05 2.83 4.94
N GLU A 5 -14.92 3.64 4.34
CA GLU A 5 -14.55 4.87 3.62
C GLU A 5 -14.16 6.02 4.57
N ALA A 6 -14.71 6.04 5.79
CA ALA A 6 -14.45 7.09 6.77
C ALA A 6 -13.22 6.81 7.65
N VAL A 7 -12.70 5.58 7.65
CA VAL A 7 -11.51 5.21 8.43
C VAL A 7 -10.27 5.69 7.71
N ASP A 8 -9.50 6.54 8.37
CA ASP A 8 -8.19 6.96 7.88
C ASP A 8 -7.13 5.89 8.17
N ALA A 9 -7.03 4.93 7.25
CA ALA A 9 -6.04 3.87 7.30
C ALA A 9 -5.61 3.48 5.89
N GLY A 10 -4.43 2.88 5.79
CA GLY A 10 -3.94 2.37 4.51
C GLY A 10 -4.67 1.12 4.01
N GLY A 11 -5.52 0.50 4.82
CA GLY A 11 -6.39 -0.61 4.42
C GLY A 11 -7.41 -0.97 5.48
N VAL A 12 -8.60 -1.40 5.07
CA VAL A 12 -9.70 -1.83 5.95
C VAL A 12 -10.05 -3.28 5.66
N ARG A 13 -10.04 -4.12 6.70
CA ARG A 13 -10.50 -5.52 6.66
C ARG A 13 -11.88 -5.62 7.29
N ILE A 14 -12.86 -6.13 6.53
CA ILE A 14 -14.22 -6.37 7.02
C ILE A 14 -14.34 -7.84 7.43
N ASN A 15 -14.84 -8.11 8.63
CA ASN A 15 -15.02 -9.45 9.20
C ASN A 15 -13.72 -10.28 9.33
N GLY A 16 -12.58 -9.62 9.49
CA GLY A 16 -11.29 -10.27 9.73
C GLY A 16 -10.35 -9.37 10.55
N ALA A 17 -9.41 -9.99 11.26
CA ALA A 17 -8.40 -9.24 12.01
C ALA A 17 -7.45 -8.48 11.05
N PRO A 18 -6.87 -7.35 11.49
CA PRO A 18 -5.81 -6.67 10.76
C PRO A 18 -4.64 -7.62 10.46
N SER A 19 -4.13 -7.58 9.23
CA SER A 19 -2.94 -8.33 8.82
C SER A 19 -2.29 -7.62 7.64
N HIS A 20 -0.99 -7.89 7.42
CA HIS A 20 -0.26 -7.40 6.24
C HIS A 20 -0.92 -7.87 4.93
N GLY A 21 -1.51 -9.07 4.97
CA GLY A 21 -2.35 -9.62 3.92
C GLY A 21 -1.63 -10.58 2.99
N LEU A 22 -2.18 -10.77 1.79
CA LEU A 22 -1.49 -11.53 0.76
C LEU A 22 -0.41 -10.61 0.18
N GLY A 23 0.80 -11.13 0.00
CA GLY A 23 1.97 -10.31 -0.34
C GLY A 23 1.88 -9.56 -1.67
N ASP A 24 0.89 -9.82 -2.50
CA ASP A 24 0.61 -9.13 -3.76
C ASP A 24 -0.36 -7.93 -3.61
N ILE A 25 -1.03 -7.78 -2.47
CA ILE A 25 -1.91 -6.65 -2.18
C ILE A 25 -1.07 -5.47 -1.67
N PRO A 26 -1.33 -4.23 -2.13
CA PRO A 26 -0.64 -3.06 -1.61
C PRO A 26 -0.83 -2.91 -0.08
N PHE A 27 0.27 -2.79 0.65
CA PHE A 27 0.28 -2.62 2.10
C PHE A 27 0.90 -1.27 2.49
N GLY A 28 0.37 -0.61 3.51
CA GLY A 28 0.93 0.64 4.03
C GLY A 28 -0.02 1.34 4.99
N GLY A 29 0.43 2.47 5.53
CA GLY A 29 -0.32 3.31 6.44
C GLY A 29 -0.50 4.73 5.90
N ASN A 30 -1.37 5.50 6.55
CA ASN A 30 -1.55 6.92 6.30
C ASN A 30 -0.91 7.74 7.45
N ASP A 31 -0.70 9.03 7.21
CA ASP A 31 -0.09 9.98 8.16
C ASP A 31 1.24 9.50 8.76
N GLY A 32 1.37 9.53 10.10
CA GLY A 32 2.58 9.10 10.82
C GLY A 32 2.84 7.60 10.77
N SER A 33 1.98 6.81 10.12
CA SER A 33 2.08 5.35 10.06
C SER A 33 3.03 4.86 8.97
N GLY A 34 3.50 5.74 8.07
CA GLY A 34 4.49 5.40 7.05
C GLY A 34 4.39 6.24 5.78
N ILE A 35 5.21 5.88 4.79
CA ILE A 35 5.21 6.47 3.46
C ILE A 35 5.16 5.38 2.39
N ASN A 36 4.61 5.71 1.22
CA ASN A 36 4.49 4.81 0.07
C ASN A 36 3.68 3.53 0.37
N ARG A 37 3.91 2.48 -0.44
CA ARG A 37 3.25 1.17 -0.33
C ARG A 37 4.25 0.04 -0.54
N GLU A 38 4.07 -1.01 0.24
CA GLU A 38 4.65 -2.34 0.06
C GLU A 38 3.68 -3.24 -0.72
N GLY A 39 4.01 -4.53 -0.80
CA GLY A 39 3.40 -5.53 -1.68
C GLY A 39 4.32 -5.78 -2.88
N VAL A 40 4.44 -7.02 -3.35
CA VAL A 40 5.50 -7.46 -4.29
C VAL A 40 5.68 -6.48 -5.46
N HIS A 41 4.59 -6.11 -6.14
CA HIS A 41 4.67 -5.16 -7.26
C HIS A 41 5.08 -3.74 -6.81
N ALA A 42 4.41 -3.19 -5.78
CA ALA A 42 4.68 -1.84 -5.31
C ALA A 42 6.11 -1.71 -4.77
N THR A 43 6.58 -2.68 -3.99
CA THR A 43 7.95 -2.71 -3.48
C THR A 43 8.97 -2.75 -4.61
N ILE A 44 8.75 -3.54 -5.67
CA ILE A 44 9.62 -3.56 -6.84
C ILE A 44 9.68 -2.15 -7.49
N GLU A 45 8.54 -1.53 -7.77
CA GLU A 45 8.52 -0.19 -8.39
C GLU A 45 9.17 0.87 -7.48
N GLN A 46 8.97 0.80 -6.15
CA GLN A 46 9.57 1.74 -5.18
C GLN A 46 11.09 1.56 -5.04
N MET A 47 11.60 0.34 -5.27
CA MET A 47 13.03 0.03 -5.18
C MET A 47 13.78 0.20 -6.51
N LEU A 48 13.06 0.43 -7.61
CA LEU A 48 13.64 0.69 -8.92
C LEU A 48 13.73 2.19 -9.22
N ARG A 49 14.59 2.54 -10.19
CA ARG A 49 14.69 3.90 -10.75
C ARG A 49 14.51 3.84 -12.26
N LYS A 50 13.62 4.68 -12.79
CA LYS A 50 13.43 4.84 -14.24
C LYS A 50 14.48 5.80 -14.79
N LYS A 51 15.18 5.40 -15.84
CA LYS A 51 16.14 6.23 -16.58
C LYS A 51 15.63 6.44 -18.00
N SER A 52 15.36 7.69 -18.37
CA SER A 52 15.00 8.04 -19.75
C SER A 52 16.25 8.33 -20.57
N ILE A 53 16.30 7.83 -21.80
CA ILE A 53 17.34 8.12 -22.79
C ILE A 53 16.62 8.63 -24.05
N ILE A 54 17.02 9.80 -24.54
CA ILE A 54 16.45 10.44 -25.73
C ILE A 54 17.57 10.52 -26.78
N LEU A 55 17.29 10.04 -28.00
CA LEU A 55 18.21 10.01 -29.13
C LEU A 55 18.00 11.24 -30.03
#